data_AF-W1WX47-F1
#
_entry.id   AF-W1WX47-F1
#
_cell.length_a   1.000
_cell.length_b   1.000
_cell.length_c   1.000
_cell.angle_alpha   90.00
_cell.angle_beta   90.00
_cell.angle_gamma   90.00
#
_symmetry.space_group_name_H-M   'P 1'
#
loop_
_entity.id
_entity.type
_entity.pdbx_description
1 polymer ?
#
loop_
_entity_poly.entity_id
_entity_poly.type
_entity_poly.pdbx_seq_one_letter_code
_entity_poly.pdbx_strand_id
1 'polypeptide(L)'
;GYTLPTAYIELLKNHNGGVVNKNCFINDDDDCVYITGIYGIDRDKKYSLLGEMGNEFWISKVKYPPIGIVVADTISGGHDMIFLDYRECGPIGEPKVVRVDQECDYSITLLADNFGDFIKNLYFSIEDITDEEF
;
A
#
# COMPACT_ATOMS: atom_id res chain seq x y z
N GLY A 1 -4.89 18.33 -2.24
CA GLY A 1 -5.16 16.99 -1.67
C GLY A 1 -5.43 16.02 -2.80
N TYR A 2 -5.38 14.72 -2.52
CA TYR A 2 -5.60 13.67 -3.52
C TYR A 2 -6.99 13.06 -3.38
N THR A 3 -7.62 12.72 -4.51
CA THR A 3 -8.88 11.95 -4.54
C THR A 3 -8.55 10.47 -4.40
N LEU A 4 -9.16 9.79 -3.42
CA LEU A 4 -8.97 8.35 -3.23
C LEU A 4 -9.58 7.54 -4.38
N PRO A 5 -8.94 6.43 -4.81
CA PRO A 5 -9.49 5.53 -5.81
C PRO A 5 -10.85 4.97 -5.39
N THR A 6 -11.74 4.74 -6.36
CA THR A 6 -13.08 4.20 -6.08
C THR A 6 -12.99 2.83 -5.40
N ALA A 7 -12.13 1.94 -5.90
CA ALA A 7 -11.92 0.61 -5.33
C ALA A 7 -11.42 0.66 -3.89
N TYR A 8 -10.58 1.64 -3.54
CA TYR A 8 -10.09 1.82 -2.18
C TYR A 8 -11.22 2.27 -1.25
N ILE A 9 -12.05 3.23 -1.68
CA ILE A 9 -13.23 3.66 -0.91
C ILE A 9 -14.20 2.50 -0.70
N GLU A 10 -14.44 1.66 -1.70
CA GLU A 10 -15.30 0.48 -1.59
C GLU A 10 -14.76 -0.55 -0.59
N LEU A 11 -13.44 -0.77 -0.59
CA LEU A 11 -12.78 -1.60 0.41
C LEU A 11 -13.00 -1.03 1.81
N LEU A 12 -12.75 0.27 2.00
CA LEU A 12 -12.90 0.94 3.30
C LEU A 12 -14.33 0.96 3.84
N LYS A 13 -15.35 0.99 2.96
CA LYS A 13 -16.76 0.88 3.36
C LYS A 13 -17.12 -0.49 3.93
N ASN A 14 -16.48 -1.55 3.43
CA ASN A 14 -16.68 -2.90 3.95
C ASN A 14 -15.82 -3.15 5.20
N HIS A 15 -14.57 -2.69 5.18
CA HIS A 15 -13.63 -2.83 6.27
C HIS A 15 -12.59 -1.68 6.26
N ASN A 16 -12.67 -0.77 7.23
CA ASN A 16 -11.85 0.45 7.28
C ASN A 16 -10.41 0.18 7.75
N GLY A 17 -9.58 -0.30 6.82
CA GLY A 17 -8.18 -0.67 7.03
C GLY A 17 -8.00 -1.98 7.81
N GLY A 18 -6.78 -2.31 8.23
CA GLY A 18 -6.47 -3.50 9.03
C GLY A 18 -5.60 -4.53 8.32
N VAL A 19 -5.36 -5.65 8.98
CA VAL A 19 -4.51 -6.75 8.50
C VAL A 19 -5.18 -7.49 7.35
N VAL A 20 -4.37 -7.94 6.39
CA VAL A 20 -4.83 -8.68 5.22
C VAL A 20 -4.45 -10.16 5.30
N ASN A 21 -5.32 -11.05 4.82
CA ASN A 21 -5.03 -12.48 4.71
C ASN A 21 -4.21 -12.82 3.45
N LYS A 22 -4.47 -12.10 2.35
CA LYS A 22 -3.65 -12.18 1.15
C LYS A 22 -2.67 -11.02 1.19
N ASN A 23 -1.40 -11.32 1.34
CA ASN A 23 -0.37 -10.35 1.71
C ASN A 23 0.82 -10.29 0.73
N CYS A 24 1.07 -11.28 -0.13
CA CYS A 24 2.14 -11.18 -1.14
C CYS A 24 1.60 -10.65 -2.46
N PHE A 25 2.30 -9.68 -3.04
CA PHE A 25 2.16 -9.26 -4.42
C PHE A 25 3.45 -9.62 -5.16
N ILE A 26 3.34 -10.29 -6.31
CA ILE A 26 4.47 -10.64 -7.17
C ILE A 26 4.36 -9.82 -8.45
N ASN A 27 5.39 -9.05 -8.79
CA ASN A 27 5.42 -8.28 -10.04
C ASN A 27 5.92 -9.13 -11.22
N ASP A 28 5.96 -8.54 -12.41
CA ASP A 28 6.40 -9.22 -13.64
C ASP A 28 7.88 -9.66 -13.63
N ASP A 29 8.69 -9.12 -12.70
CA ASP A 29 10.11 -9.45 -12.52
C ASP A 29 10.34 -10.50 -11.42
N ASP A 30 9.27 -11.20 -10.97
CA ASP A 30 9.28 -12.16 -9.86
C ASP A 30 9.71 -11.58 -8.49
N ASP A 31 9.69 -10.25 -8.33
CA ASP A 31 9.91 -9.59 -7.03
C ASP A 31 8.60 -9.66 -6.21
N CYS A 32 8.66 -10.24 -5.00
CA CYS A 32 7.52 -10.22 -4.07
C CYS A 32 7.65 -9.11 -3.04
N VAL A 33 6.56 -8.37 -2.86
CA VAL A 33 6.36 -7.48 -1.73
C VAL A 33 5.25 -8.02 -0.83
N TYR A 34 5.52 -8.06 0.48
CA TYR A 34 4.58 -8.53 1.49
C TYR A 34 3.98 -7.36 2.24
N ILE A 35 2.67 -7.15 2.14
CA ILE A 35 1.92 -6.16 2.90
C ILE A 35 1.39 -6.74 4.21
N THR A 36 1.48 -6.02 5.31
CA THR A 36 0.94 -6.47 6.60
C THR A 36 -0.45 -5.92 6.87
N GLY A 37 -0.78 -4.77 6.30
CA GLY A 37 -2.11 -4.19 6.46
C GLY A 37 -2.36 -2.98 5.56
N ILE A 38 -3.63 -2.75 5.29
CA ILE A 38 -4.11 -1.61 4.50
C ILE A 38 -4.54 -0.50 5.47
N TYR A 39 -4.20 0.74 5.15
CA TYR A 39 -4.54 1.89 5.99
C TYR A 39 -6.04 2.19 5.90
N GLY A 40 -6.65 2.51 7.04
CA GLY A 40 -7.96 3.14 7.10
C GLY A 40 -7.88 4.66 6.98
N ILE A 41 -9.01 5.35 7.11
CA ILE A 41 -9.10 6.83 7.08
C ILE A 41 -9.30 7.47 8.46
N ASP A 42 -9.19 6.68 9.54
CA ASP A 42 -9.36 7.17 10.90
C ASP A 42 -8.33 8.25 11.26
N ARG A 43 -8.66 9.10 12.23
CA ARG A 43 -7.70 10.05 12.84
C ARG A 43 -7.11 9.54 14.14
N ASP A 44 -7.88 8.71 14.85
CA ASP A 44 -7.54 8.26 16.21
C ASP A 44 -6.75 6.95 16.22
N LYS A 45 -6.60 6.28 15.07
CA LYS A 45 -5.78 5.07 14.94
C LYS A 45 -4.38 5.42 14.51
N LYS A 46 -3.38 4.87 15.20
CA LYS A 46 -1.96 5.07 14.89
C LYS A 46 -1.62 4.77 13.43
N TYR A 47 -2.03 3.60 12.91
CA TYR A 47 -1.77 3.13 11.55
C TYR A 47 -2.99 3.38 10.66
N SER A 48 -3.14 4.63 10.21
CA SER A 48 -4.21 5.06 9.32
C SER A 48 -3.78 6.32 8.57
N LEU A 49 -4.43 6.63 7.45
CA LEU A 49 -4.05 7.75 6.58
C LEU A 49 -3.95 9.09 7.32
N LEU A 50 -4.84 9.34 8.29
CA LEU A 50 -4.90 10.57 9.07
C LEU A 50 -4.41 10.38 10.51
N GLY A 51 -3.81 9.23 10.82
CA GLY A 51 -3.28 8.89 12.13
C GLY A 51 -1.85 9.38 12.35
N GLU A 52 -1.30 9.04 13.51
CA GLU A 52 0.07 9.40 13.92
C GLU A 52 1.14 8.91 12.93
N MET A 53 0.99 7.69 12.43
CA MET A 53 1.86 7.09 11.40
C MET A 53 1.18 7.10 10.03
N GLY A 54 0.44 8.16 9.73
CA GLY A 54 -0.25 8.37 8.46
C GLY A 54 0.61 9.03 7.39
N ASN A 55 -0.05 9.52 6.33
CA ASN A 55 0.63 10.04 5.14
C ASN A 55 1.58 11.21 5.44
N GLU A 56 1.18 12.11 6.35
CA GLU A 56 2.00 13.25 6.74
C GLU A 56 3.30 12.84 7.44
N PHE A 57 3.26 11.78 8.26
CA PHE A 57 4.43 11.27 8.98
C PHE A 57 5.46 10.73 7.99
N TRP A 58 5.06 9.83 7.09
CA TRP A 58 5.98 9.20 6.14
C TRP A 58 6.63 10.20 5.20
N ILE A 59 5.88 11.18 4.70
CA ILE A 59 6.41 12.22 3.81
C ILE A 59 7.26 13.24 4.59
N SER A 60 6.75 13.79 5.69
CA SER A 60 7.38 14.95 6.34
C SER A 60 8.49 14.57 7.31
N LYS A 61 8.35 13.45 8.02
CA LYS A 61 9.31 12.97 9.03
C LYS A 61 10.30 11.98 8.44
N VAL A 62 9.80 10.95 7.76
CA VAL A 62 10.65 9.87 7.21
C VAL A 62 11.24 10.23 5.85
N LYS A 63 10.71 11.27 5.19
CA LYS A 63 11.21 11.82 3.91
C LYS A 63 10.96 10.95 2.68
N TYR A 64 9.93 10.11 2.74
CA TYR A 64 9.39 9.49 1.53
C TYR A 64 8.97 10.55 0.51
N PRO A 65 9.13 10.27 -0.80
CA PRO A 65 8.86 11.24 -1.84
C PRO A 65 7.37 11.60 -1.87
N PRO A 66 7.01 12.89 -2.07
CA PRO A 66 5.64 13.37 -2.01
C PRO A 66 4.88 13.08 -3.32
N ILE A 67 4.80 11.81 -3.70
CA ILE A 67 4.19 11.35 -4.97
C ILE A 67 2.69 11.09 -4.86
N GLY A 68 2.17 11.00 -3.63
CA GLY A 68 0.78 10.66 -3.38
C GLY A 68 0.49 10.27 -1.94
N ILE A 69 -0.12 9.09 -1.78
CA ILE A 69 -0.64 8.61 -0.49
C ILE A 69 -0.04 7.24 -0.14
N VAL A 70 0.51 7.11 1.07
CA VAL A 70 0.86 5.80 1.67
C VAL A 70 -0.42 5.03 2.01
N VAL A 71 -0.60 3.82 1.51
CA VAL A 71 -1.85 3.04 1.69
C VAL A 71 -1.70 1.69 2.35
N ALA A 72 -0.49 1.14 2.46
CA ALA A 72 -0.25 -0.11 3.18
C ALA A 72 1.15 -0.17 3.80
N ASP A 73 1.22 -0.80 4.97
CA ASP A 73 2.48 -1.22 5.59
C ASP A 73 2.98 -2.50 4.91
N THR A 74 4.29 -2.67 4.84
CA THR A 74 4.93 -3.92 4.46
C THR A 74 5.47 -4.67 5.69
N ILE A 75 5.99 -5.88 5.48
CA ILE A 75 6.68 -6.64 6.52
C ILE A 75 8.00 -5.99 6.96
N SER A 76 8.55 -5.06 6.16
CA SER A 76 9.83 -4.42 6.47
C SER A 76 9.75 -3.44 7.65
N GLY A 77 8.55 -3.06 8.09
CA GLY A 77 8.37 -2.12 9.18
C GLY A 77 8.70 -0.68 8.80
N GLY A 78 8.56 -0.33 7.51
CA GLY A 78 8.72 1.04 7.01
C GLY A 78 10.01 1.34 6.26
N HIS A 79 10.80 0.30 5.93
CA HIS A 79 11.94 0.43 5.02
C HIS A 79 11.48 0.48 3.56
N ASP A 80 10.33 -0.09 3.28
CA ASP A 80 9.57 0.10 2.06
C ASP A 80 8.09 0.22 2.37
N MET A 81 7.37 0.95 1.51
CA MET A 81 5.97 1.30 1.75
C MET A 81 5.20 1.28 0.44
N ILE A 82 3.91 0.97 0.51
CA ILE A 82 3.03 0.98 -0.67
C ILE A 82 2.36 2.35 -0.82
N PHE A 83 2.49 2.93 -2.00
CA PHE A 83 1.94 4.23 -2.35
C PHE A 83 0.92 4.13 -3.48
N LEU A 84 -0.08 5.01 -3.41
CA LEU A 84 -0.80 5.49 -4.58
C LEU A 84 0.01 6.62 -5.21
N ASP A 85 0.51 6.42 -6.43
CA ASP A 85 1.31 7.38 -7.18
C ASP A 85 0.44 8.19 -8.14
N TYR A 86 0.37 9.50 -7.88
CA TYR A 86 -0.44 10.45 -8.65
C TYR A 86 0.40 11.33 -9.57
N ARG A 87 1.71 11.10 -9.72
CA ARG A 87 2.59 11.96 -10.53
C ARG A 87 2.14 12.06 -11.99
N GLU A 88 1.64 10.97 -12.55
CA GLU A 88 1.20 10.90 -13.96
C GLU A 88 -0.24 11.38 -14.15
N CYS A 89 -1.17 10.89 -13.33
CA CYS A 89 -2.61 11.15 -13.49
C CYS A 89 -3.08 12.46 -12.82
N GLY A 90 -2.23 13.07 -12.00
CA GLY A 90 -2.56 14.26 -11.22
C GLY A 90 -3.48 13.95 -10.02
N PRO A 91 -3.73 14.92 -9.15
CA PRO A 91 -4.33 14.68 -7.83
C PRO A 91 -5.78 14.17 -7.83
N ILE A 92 -6.44 14.17 -8.98
CA ILE A 92 -7.84 13.76 -9.14
C ILE A 92 -8.01 12.54 -10.04
N GLY A 93 -6.92 12.03 -10.64
CA GLY A 93 -6.95 10.89 -11.55
C GLY A 93 -6.92 9.55 -10.81
N GLU A 94 -6.96 8.46 -11.56
CA GLU A 94 -6.75 7.10 -11.05
C GLU A 94 -5.23 6.87 -10.89
N PRO A 95 -4.71 6.71 -9.65
CA PRO A 95 -3.29 6.52 -9.40
C PRO A 95 -2.84 5.08 -9.65
N LYS A 96 -1.57 4.94 -10.01
CA LYS A 96 -0.88 3.65 -10.02
C LYS A 96 -0.54 3.24 -8.58
N VAL A 97 -0.36 1.94 -8.35
CA VAL A 97 0.16 1.42 -7.07
C VAL A 97 1.64 1.12 -7.23
N VAL A 98 2.46 1.66 -6.32
CA VAL A 98 3.91 1.50 -6.36
C VAL A 98 4.47 1.09 -5.00
N ARG A 99 5.57 0.35 -5.00
CA ARG A 99 6.45 0.17 -3.84
C ARG A 99 7.48 1.28 -3.87
N VAL A 100 7.74 1.91 -2.72
CA VAL A 100 8.86 2.85 -2.56
C VAL A 100 9.81 2.28 -1.53
N ASP A 101 11.06 2.05 -1.93
CA ASP A 101 12.10 1.44 -1.08
C ASP A 101 13.08 2.52 -0.59
N GLN A 102 13.03 2.84 0.70
CA GLN A 102 13.89 3.83 1.34
C GLN A 102 15.36 3.43 1.32
N GLU A 103 15.68 2.14 1.48
CA GLU A 103 17.06 1.66 1.54
C GLU A 103 17.74 1.74 0.18
N CYS A 104 16.96 1.66 -0.89
CA CYS A 104 17.39 1.80 -2.27
C CYS A 104 17.13 3.22 -2.82
N ASP A 105 17.53 4.26 -2.07
CA ASP A 105 17.42 5.68 -2.46
C ASP A 105 16.01 6.09 -2.91
N TYR A 106 14.98 5.60 -2.21
CA TYR A 106 13.57 5.81 -2.56
C TYR A 106 13.21 5.36 -3.98
N SER A 107 13.84 4.28 -4.46
CA SER A 107 13.48 3.67 -5.74
C SER A 107 11.99 3.32 -5.77
N ILE A 108 11.37 3.52 -6.94
CA ILE A 108 9.93 3.38 -7.13
C ILE A 108 9.68 2.26 -8.12
N THR A 109 9.05 1.19 -7.64
CA THR A 109 8.70 0.02 -8.45
C THR A 109 7.20 -0.01 -8.68
N LEU A 110 6.78 -0.09 -9.94
CA LEU A 110 5.37 -0.24 -10.31
C LEU A 110 4.87 -1.63 -9.87
N LEU A 111 3.72 -1.65 -9.19
CA LEU A 111 3.05 -2.90 -8.80
C LEU A 111 1.78 -3.11 -9.64
N ALA A 112 0.92 -2.10 -9.76
CA ALA A 112 -0.32 -2.21 -10.53
C ALA A 112 -0.75 -0.88 -11.13
N ASP A 113 -1.53 -0.94 -12.21
CA ASP A 113 -2.06 0.25 -12.87
C ASP A 113 -3.16 0.97 -12.07
N ASN A 114 -3.80 0.27 -11.14
CA ASN A 114 -4.81 0.84 -10.23
C ASN A 114 -4.93 0.01 -8.95
N PHE A 115 -5.57 0.59 -7.92
CA PHE A 115 -5.72 -0.06 -6.63
C PHE A 115 -6.56 -1.35 -6.68
N GLY A 116 -7.58 -1.40 -7.53
CA GLY A 116 -8.41 -2.59 -7.69
C GLY A 116 -7.62 -3.80 -8.18
N ASP A 117 -6.74 -3.58 -9.16
CA ASP A 117 -5.90 -4.65 -9.71
C ASP A 117 -4.78 -5.06 -8.75
N PHE A 118 -4.23 -4.13 -7.96
CA PHE A 118 -3.33 -4.48 -6.87
C PHE A 118 -3.99 -5.47 -5.89
N ILE A 119 -5.20 -5.17 -5.40
CA ILE A 119 -5.89 -6.03 -4.44
C ILE A 119 -6.26 -7.39 -5.04
N LYS A 120 -6.69 -7.45 -6.30
CA LYS A 120 -7.05 -8.72 -6.95
C LYS A 120 -5.87 -9.66 -7.11
N ASN A 121 -4.67 -9.13 -7.28
CA ASN A 121 -3.44 -9.88 -7.52
C ASN A 121 -2.63 -10.15 -6.24
N LEU A 122 -3.20 -9.92 -5.05
CA LEU A 122 -2.60 -10.40 -3.81
C LEU A 122 -2.81 -11.92 -3.69
N TYR A 123 -1.79 -12.61 -3.19
CA TYR A 123 -1.77 -14.05 -2.91
C TYR A 123 -1.63 -14.32 -1.41
N PHE A 124 -1.98 -15.53 -0.97
CA PHE A 124 -1.60 -16.00 0.35
C PHE A 124 -0.08 -16.17 0.39
N SER A 125 0.58 -15.67 1.44
CA SER A 125 1.98 -16.01 1.66
C SER A 125 2.11 -17.52 1.88
N ILE A 126 3.23 -18.08 1.44
CA ILE A 126 3.56 -19.50 1.65
C ILE A 126 3.61 -19.82 3.16
N GLU A 127 3.91 -18.84 4.01
CA GLU A 127 3.91 -18.98 5.47
C GLU A 127 2.52 -19.24 6.06
N ASP A 128 1.44 -18.87 5.36
CA ASP A 128 0.05 -19.11 5.77
C ASP A 128 -0.55 -20.39 5.15
N ILE A 129 0.21 -21.09 4.28
CA ILE A 129 -0.18 -22.40 3.76
C ILE A 129 0.24 -23.45 4.80
N THR A 130 -0.67 -23.76 5.73
CA THR A 130 -0.52 -24.96 6.57
C THR A 130 -0.62 -26.21 5.68
N ASP A 131 0.22 -27.22 5.92
CA ASP A 131 0.34 -28.52 5.21
C ASP A 131 -0.97 -29.37 5.11
N GLU A 132 -2.17 -28.81 5.34
CA GLU A 132 -3.45 -29.52 5.32
C GLU A 132 -4.14 -29.60 3.94
N GLU A 133 -3.56 -29.02 2.87
CA GLU A 133 -4.15 -29.10 1.51
C GLU A 133 -3.23 -29.73 0.45
N PHE A 134 -2.74 -30.95 0.72
CA PHE A 134 -2.22 -31.86 -0.31
C PHE A 134 -2.83 -33.26 -0.20
#